data_AF-A0A352Z3A2-F1
#
_entry.id   AF-A0A352Z3A2-F1
#
_cell.length_a   1.000
_cell.length_b   1.000
_cell.length_c   1.000
_cell.angle_alpha   90.00
_cell.angle_beta   90.00
_cell.angle_gamma   90.00
#
_symmetry.space_group_name_H-M   'P 1'
#
loop_
_entity.id
_entity.type
_entity.pdbx_description
1 polymer ?
#
loop_
_entity_poly.entity_id
_entity_poly.type
_entity_poly.pdbx_seq_one_letter_code
_entity_poly.pdbx_strand_id
1 'polypeptide(L)'
;MDNKFEITQHFPSDANIFHISAVRSFYFITGRYFVMAGKIEKALKSYFILSDLDRNHQTTEILGQEILSYELNILRKDFKKRVKNNINPKSSR
;
A
#
# COMPACT_ATOMS: atom_id res chain seq x y z
N MET A 1 17.09 11.27 15.71
CA MET A 1 16.03 10.45 16.35
C MET A 1 15.19 9.86 15.24
N ASP A 2 15.56 8.67 14.78
CA ASP A 2 14.84 7.97 13.72
C ASP A 2 13.68 7.19 14.34
N ASN A 3 12.54 7.85 14.52
CA ASN A 3 11.30 7.21 14.97
C ASN A 3 10.74 6.32 13.84
N LYS A 4 11.44 5.23 13.54
CA LYS A 4 11.00 4.20 12.60
C LYS A 4 10.05 3.27 13.35
N PHE A 5 8.76 3.47 13.16
CA PHE A 5 7.77 2.50 13.62
C PHE A 5 8.00 1.16 12.90
N GLU A 6 8.33 0.13 13.68
CA GLU A 6 8.42 -1.24 13.21
C GLU A 6 7.08 -1.93 13.47
N ILE A 7 6.45 -2.41 12.39
CA ILE A 7 5.23 -3.20 12.49
C ILE A 7 5.66 -4.66 12.60
N THR A 8 5.51 -5.22 13.79
CA THR A 8 5.75 -6.63 14.06
C THR A 8 4.43 -7.33 14.32
N GLN A 9 4.28 -8.54 13.77
CA GLN A 9 3.17 -9.41 14.09
C GLN A 9 3.61 -10.27 15.27
N HIS A 10 3.02 -10.05 16.44
CA HIS A 10 3.29 -10.87 17.62
C HIS A 10 2.16 -11.87 17.80
N PHE A 11 2.49 -13.15 17.73
CA PHE A 11 1.55 -14.23 17.96
C PHE A 11 1.83 -14.83 19.35
N PRO A 12 0.82 -14.93 20.23
CA PRO A 12 0.96 -15.71 21.47
C PRO A 12 1.38 -17.14 21.12
N SER A 13 2.31 -17.71 21.89
CA SER A 13 2.82 -19.08 21.67
C SER A 13 1.74 -20.15 21.62
N ASP A 14 0.59 -19.89 22.24
CA ASP A 14 -0.48 -20.86 22.45
C ASP A 14 -1.65 -20.66 21.47
N ALA A 15 -1.62 -19.58 20.66
CA ALA A 15 -2.69 -19.20 19.76
C ALA A 15 -2.37 -19.63 18.31
N ASN A 16 -2.88 -20.80 17.92
CA ASN A 16 -2.72 -21.32 16.55
C ASN A 16 -3.89 -20.96 15.62
N ILE A 17 -4.93 -20.31 16.13
CA ILE A 17 -6.13 -19.95 15.36
C ILE A 17 -6.50 -18.51 15.67
N PHE A 18 -6.66 -17.69 14.63
CA PHE A 18 -7.13 -16.32 14.73
C PHE A 18 -8.48 -16.17 14.06
N HIS A 19 -9.34 -15.34 14.63
CA HIS A 19 -10.59 -14.98 13.98
C HIS A 19 -10.30 -14.18 12.70
N ILE A 20 -11.01 -14.50 11.62
CA ILE A 20 -10.80 -13.89 10.30
C ILE A 20 -10.86 -12.36 10.34
N SER A 21 -11.72 -11.78 11.20
CA SER A 21 -11.81 -10.32 11.35
C SER A 21 -10.54 -9.68 11.91
N ALA A 22 -9.80 -10.37 12.78
CA ALA A 22 -8.55 -9.87 13.36
C ALA A 22 -7.44 -9.85 12.30
N VAL A 23 -7.29 -10.95 11.56
CA VAL A 23 -6.33 -11.08 10.46
C VAL A 23 -6.61 -10.03 9.39
N ARG A 24 -7.88 -9.89 9.00
CA ARG A 24 -8.33 -8.90 8.02
C ARG A 24 -8.06 -7.47 8.46
N SER A 25 -8.38 -7.12 9.71
CA SER A 25 -8.13 -5.77 10.23
C SER A 25 -6.65 -5.44 10.23
N PHE A 26 -5.80 -6.39 10.63
CA PHE A 26 -4.36 -6.22 10.64
C PHE A 26 -3.80 -5.94 9.23
N TYR A 27 -4.09 -6.79 8.25
CA TYR A 27 -3.56 -6.59 6.90
C TYR A 27 -4.16 -5.38 6.18
N PHE A 28 -5.42 -5.02 6.50
CA PHE A 28 -6.00 -3.78 6.01
C PHE A 28 -5.24 -2.55 6.53
N ILE A 29 -5.11 -2.41 7.86
CA ILE A 29 -4.45 -1.25 8.48
C ILE A 29 -2.99 -1.13 8.04
N THR A 30 -2.25 -2.24 8.06
CA THR A 30 -0.83 -2.25 7.68
C THR A 30 -0.63 -1.99 6.19
N GLY A 31 -1.50 -2.53 5.33
CA GLY A 31 -1.52 -2.24 3.91
C GLY A 31 -1.67 -0.74 3.63
N ARG A 32 -2.66 -0.09 4.25
CA ARG A 32 -2.87 1.37 4.11
C ARG A 32 -1.67 2.18 4.60
N TYR A 33 -1.10 1.81 5.74
CA TYR A 33 0.12 2.44 6.23
C TYR A 33 1.26 2.36 5.19
N PHE A 34 1.44 1.22 4.53
CA PHE A 34 2.45 1.06 3.49
C PHE A 34 2.16 1.89 2.24
N VAL A 35 0.88 2.07 1.85
CA VAL A 35 0.51 3.01 0.78
C VAL A 35 0.93 4.43 1.16
N MET A 36 0.59 4.88 2.37
CA MET A 36 0.95 6.23 2.84
C MET A 36 2.47 6.44 2.92
N ALA A 37 3.21 5.40 3.27
CA ALA A 37 4.67 5.42 3.33
C ALA A 37 5.34 5.22 1.95
N GLY A 38 4.57 5.08 0.86
CA GLY A 38 5.08 4.82 -0.50
C GLY A 38 5.75 3.45 -0.68
N LYS A 39 5.55 2.52 0.25
CA LYS A 39 6.12 1.17 0.22
C LYS A 39 5.17 0.19 -0.48
N ILE A 40 4.90 0.43 -1.77
CA ILE A 40 3.81 -0.24 -2.49
C ILE A 40 3.96 -1.76 -2.58
N GLU A 41 5.17 -2.29 -2.69
CA GLU A 41 5.39 -3.75 -2.64
C GLU A 41 4.84 -4.38 -1.35
N LYS A 42 5.02 -3.72 -0.20
CA LYS A 42 4.49 -4.17 1.09
C LYS A 42 2.97 -3.99 1.20
N ALA A 43 2.44 -2.93 0.59
CA ALA A 43 1.00 -2.73 0.49
C ALA A 43 0.35 -3.84 -0.36
N LEU A 44 0.94 -4.18 -1.50
CA LEU A 44 0.50 -5.29 -2.37
C LEU A 44 0.57 -6.64 -1.65
N LYS A 45 1.64 -6.91 -0.89
CA LYS A 45 1.71 -8.11 -0.05
C LYS A 45 0.51 -8.20 0.91
N SER A 46 0.16 -7.08 1.55
CA SER A 46 -0.98 -7.03 2.47
C SER A 46 -2.30 -7.25 1.73
N TYR A 47 -2.46 -6.66 0.54
CA TYR A 47 -3.62 -6.86 -0.32
C TYR A 47 -3.78 -8.31 -0.79
N PHE A 48 -2.71 -8.98 -1.23
CA PHE A 48 -2.79 -10.37 -1.66
C PHE A 48 -3.20 -11.30 -0.52
N ILE A 49 -2.66 -11.08 0.69
CA ILE A 49 -3.09 -11.83 1.87
C ILE A 49 -4.59 -11.61 2.16
N LEU A 50 -5.08 -10.37 2.05
CA LEU A 50 -6.52 -10.09 2.19
C LEU A 50 -7.36 -10.74 1.09
N SER A 51 -6.88 -10.72 -0.15
CA SER A 51 -7.57 -11.33 -1.29
C SER A 51 -7.66 -12.85 -1.17
N ASP A 52 -6.62 -13.49 -0.63
CA ASP A 52 -6.61 -14.93 -0.39
C ASP A 52 -7.50 -15.31 0.81
N LEU A 53 -7.58 -14.45 1.82
CA LEU A 53 -8.40 -14.65 3.01
C LEU A 53 -9.89 -14.41 2.77
N ASP A 54 -10.23 -13.27 2.16
CA ASP A 54 -11.60 -12.75 2.04
C ASP A 54 -11.70 -11.75 0.87
N ARG A 55 -11.64 -12.29 -0.35
CA ARG A 55 -11.60 -11.51 -1.61
C ARG A 55 -12.74 -10.50 -1.74
N ASN A 56 -13.96 -10.91 -1.39
CA ASN A 56 -15.17 -10.13 -1.66
C ASN A 56 -15.50 -9.15 -0.52
N HIS A 57 -14.67 -9.07 0.51
CA HIS A 57 -14.89 -8.13 1.59
C HIS A 57 -14.44 -6.72 1.22
N GLN A 58 -15.21 -5.73 1.68
CA GLN A 58 -15.02 -4.32 1.38
C GLN A 58 -13.61 -3.81 1.71
N THR A 59 -12.98 -4.32 2.77
CA THR A 59 -11.60 -3.92 3.14
C THR A 59 -10.58 -4.30 2.07
N THR A 60 -10.76 -5.44 1.41
CA THR A 60 -9.88 -5.91 0.34
C THR A 60 -10.01 -4.99 -0.86
N GLU A 61 -11.24 -4.67 -1.25
CA GLU A 61 -11.52 -3.72 -2.34
C GLU A 61 -10.95 -2.33 -2.05
N ILE A 62 -11.23 -1.77 -0.87
CA ILE A 62 -10.74 -0.44 -0.47
C ILE A 62 -9.21 -0.39 -0.56
N LEU A 63 -8.51 -1.39 -0.03
CA LEU A 63 -7.05 -1.39 -0.08
C LEU A 63 -6.54 -1.46 -1.52
N GLY A 64 -7.16 -2.28 -2.38
CA GLY A 64 -6.82 -2.34 -3.80
C GLY A 64 -6.99 -0.99 -4.50
N GLN A 65 -8.10 -0.28 -4.24
CA GLN A 65 -8.37 1.05 -4.79
C GLN A 65 -7.35 2.09 -4.30
N GLU A 66 -6.92 2.04 -3.05
CA GLU A 66 -5.89 2.94 -2.52
C GLU A 66 -4.53 2.73 -3.19
N ILE A 67 -4.13 1.47 -3.38
CA ILE A 67 -2.89 1.11 -4.08
C ILE A 67 -2.94 1.61 -5.54
N LEU A 68 -4.03 1.34 -6.26
CA LEU A 68 -4.20 1.79 -7.64
C LEU A 68 -4.19 3.31 -7.75
N SER A 69 -4.85 4.01 -6.83
CA SER A 69 -4.89 5.47 -6.81
C SER A 69 -3.51 6.07 -6.60
N TYR A 70 -2.69 5.46 -5.75
CA TYR A 70 -1.30 5.88 -5.54
C TYR A 70 -0.47 5.75 -6.83
N GLU A 71 -0.52 4.60 -7.49
CA GLU A 71 0.23 4.34 -8.73
C GLU A 71 -0.20 5.28 -9.87
N LEU A 72 -1.51 5.46 -10.06
CA LEU A 72 -2.04 6.41 -11.05
C LEU A 72 -1.58 7.85 -10.78
N ASN A 73 -1.45 8.23 -9.50
CA ASN A 73 -0.94 9.55 -9.13
C ASN A 73 0.55 9.71 -9.46
N ILE A 74 1.36 8.66 -9.32
CA ILE A 74 2.77 8.67 -9.76
C ILE A 74 2.85 8.82 -11.27
N LEU A 75 2.15 7.96 -12.01
CA LEU A 75 2.12 7.99 -13.47
C LEU A 75 1.68 9.35 -14.00
N ARG A 76 0.64 9.94 -13.38
CA ARG A 76 0.15 11.28 -13.74
C ARG A 76 1.22 12.36 -13.52
N LYS A 77 1.99 12.29 -12.42
CA LYS A 77 3.08 13.24 -12.14
C LYS A 77 4.20 13.11 -13.16
N ASP A 78 4.59 11.88 -13.50
CA ASP A 78 5.63 11.62 -14.49
C ASP A 78 5.24 12.10 -15.88
N PHE A 79 3.99 11.85 -16.28
CA PHE A 79 3.46 12.33 -17.55
C PHE A 79 3.50 13.87 -17.63
N LYS A 80 3.03 14.56 -16.58
CA LYS A 80 3.09 16.03 -16.51
C LYS A 80 4.52 16.56 -16.59
N LYS A 81 5.48 15.89 -15.93
CA LYS A 81 6.90 16.27 -15.97
C LYS A 81 7.47 16.13 -17.38
N ARG A 82 7.19 15.03 -18.09
CA ARG A 82 7.64 14.81 -19.47
C ARG A 82 7.05 15.84 -20.44
N VAL A 83 5.75 16.11 -20.34
CA VAL A 83 5.08 17.12 -21.17
C VAL A 83 5.71 18.50 -20.95
N LYS A 84 5.95 18.90 -19.69
CA LYS A 84 6.61 20.18 -19.37
C LYS A 84 8.01 20.28 -19.97
N ASN A 85 8.81 19.21 -19.90
CA ASN A 85 10.17 19.19 -20.44
C ASN A 85 10.18 19.23 -21.98
N ASN A 86 9.21 18.58 -22.64
CA ASN A 86 9.09 18.61 -24.10
C ASN A 86 8.64 19.98 -24.63
N ILE A 87 7.86 20.73 -23.84
CA ILE A 87 7.39 22.08 -24.20
C ILE A 87 8.49 23.13 -23.95
N ASN A 88 9.46 22.88 -23.06
CA ASN A 88 10.51 23.85 -22.72
C ASN A 88 11.92 23.23 -22.78
N PRO A 89 12.48 22.99 -23.98
CA PRO A 89 13.78 22.34 -24.15
C PRO A 89 14.99 23.22 -23.75
N LYS A 90 14.78 24.45 -23.28
CA LYS A 90 15.84 25.43 -22.97
C LYS A 90 15.98 25.66 -21.46
N SER A 91 16.56 24.71 -20.73
CA SER A 91 17.19 25.02 -19.43
C SER A 91 18.47 24.22 -19.17
N SER A 92 19.12 23.75 -20.23
CA SER A 92 20.44 23.10 -20.15
C SER A 92 21.40 23.87 -21.06
N ARG A 93 21.86 25.01 -20.54
CA ARG A 93 23.17 25.59 -20.84
C ARG A 93 23.90 25.72 -19.52
#